data_AF-A0A0B2WWH9-F1
#
_entry.id   AF-A0A0B2WWH9-F1
#
_cell.length_a   1.000
_cell.length_b   1.000
_cell.length_c   1.000
_cell.angle_alpha   90.00
_cell.angle_beta   90.00
_cell.angle_gamma   90.00
#
_symmetry.space_group_name_H-M   'P 1'
#
loop_
_entity.id
_entity.type
_entity.pdbx_description
1 polymer ?
#
loop_
_entity_poly.entity_id
_entity_poly.type
_entity_poly.pdbx_seq_one_letter_code
_entity_poly.pdbx_strand_id
1 'polypeptide(L)'
;MIPAVLLLQLALWPLSASAFYPYTPVWREEEEHRTPAGQARRSTAEGQARDGLTLKIEKRKPQGSDSPAQLAAEQAAWLKGKFKHARSGTPVDTMEKRQSQYKVMEAAESGEAMTAGISQDGTDYSYFVKAGVGSKGKQMYLLVDTGAGSTWVMGSGCTDTPCSTHTLFGQADSSTFTNTGKSFSVSYGSGTVQGDLTTDTISVAGISLRYTFGQASKTSSVFSRFAFDGILGMSMTQGDTDNFMKAVAEGKRLDKNLFSIHLNRASDRSNDGEIKFGSTNPSKYTGDISFTSVGSKNGDWAVQMDDMAYDGKKAGAGGVLSYIDTGTSFIFGPPSLAKKIHDTIPGSSSPDGLTYTVPCDSNKPLKVTFSGVDYEISAEDWISPKDTSGNCTSNIYGHEVVGGAWLLGDTFLKNVYAVFDVDQKRVGFAVPADSKGGSSSMPSSGSSPPTSTTVGPTAVTATSLATGVTSQSDSFTQSQPPRLGLSGHETGSAASRSAPARSTESTKSAASGASSWQSAKLAVMMLFAGLAASAV
;
A
#
# COMPACT_ATOMS: atom_id res chain seq x y z
N MET A 1 49.39 -19.71 4.81
CA MET A 1 49.51 -18.23 4.79
C MET A 1 48.64 -17.73 3.64
N ILE A 2 47.47 -17.21 3.96
CA ILE A 2 46.56 -16.56 3.01
C ILE A 2 46.50 -15.10 3.45
N PRO A 3 46.88 -14.11 2.64
CA PRO A 3 46.60 -12.73 2.97
C PRO A 3 45.17 -12.41 2.54
N ALA A 4 44.40 -11.98 3.53
CA ALA A 4 43.17 -11.22 3.36
C ALA A 4 43.48 -9.89 2.65
N VAL A 5 42.50 -9.40 1.88
CA VAL A 5 42.01 -8.01 1.77
C VAL A 5 41.29 -7.87 0.41
N LEU A 6 40.15 -7.18 0.43
CA LEU A 6 39.25 -6.79 -0.68
C LEU A 6 38.20 -7.82 -1.15
N LEU A 7 37.01 -7.79 -0.55
CA LEU A 7 35.82 -7.13 -1.14
C LEU A 7 34.59 -7.37 -0.25
N LEU A 8 34.38 -6.42 0.65
CA LEU A 8 33.17 -6.27 1.44
C LEU A 8 32.19 -5.40 0.63
N GLN A 9 31.30 -6.02 -0.15
CA GLN A 9 30.03 -5.44 -0.58
C GLN A 9 28.96 -6.54 -0.56
N LEU A 10 28.46 -6.81 0.64
CA LEU A 10 27.23 -7.58 0.84
C LEU A 10 26.07 -6.69 0.40
N ALA A 11 25.48 -7.01 -0.73
CA ALA A 11 24.18 -6.52 -1.16
C ALA A 11 23.12 -7.00 -0.15
N LEU A 12 22.73 -6.10 0.75
CA LEU A 12 21.50 -6.21 1.55
C LEU A 12 20.43 -5.38 0.85
N TRP A 13 19.80 -5.96 -0.15
CA TRP A 13 18.52 -5.46 -0.68
C TRP A 13 17.41 -6.31 -0.04
N PRO A 14 16.57 -5.76 0.83
CA PRO A 14 15.37 -6.48 1.25
C PRO A 14 14.39 -6.49 0.08
N LEU A 15 14.30 -7.65 -0.58
CA LEU A 15 13.14 -8.05 -1.35
C LEU A 15 11.93 -7.92 -0.42
N SER A 16 11.06 -6.96 -0.69
CA SER A 16 9.77 -6.78 -0.03
C SER A 16 8.76 -6.44 -1.11
N ALA A 17 7.76 -7.29 -1.27
CA ALA A 17 6.58 -6.97 -2.05
C ALA A 17 5.67 -6.17 -1.12
N SER A 18 5.42 -4.93 -1.51
CA SER A 18 4.79 -3.92 -0.69
C SER A 18 3.30 -3.88 -0.92
N ALA A 19 2.59 -3.65 0.17
CA ALA A 19 1.18 -3.33 0.24
C ALA A 19 0.75 -2.14 -0.65
N PHE A 20 1.56 -1.09 -0.69
CA PHE A 20 1.46 0.01 -1.63
C PHE A 20 2.69 -0.01 -2.56
N TYR A 21 2.48 -0.01 -3.87
CA TYR A 21 3.56 0.01 -4.86
C TYR A 21 3.66 1.38 -5.55
N PRO A 22 4.40 2.35 -4.95
CA PRO A 22 4.62 3.64 -5.58
C PRO A 22 5.52 3.46 -6.80
N TYR A 23 4.92 3.64 -7.97
CA TYR A 23 5.58 3.61 -9.26
C TYR A 23 5.19 4.87 -10.03
N THR A 24 6.19 5.58 -10.53
CA THR A 24 5.97 6.72 -11.43
C THR A 24 6.60 6.40 -12.77
N PRO A 25 5.81 6.13 -13.82
CA PRO A 25 6.35 5.91 -15.15
C PRO A 25 6.94 7.20 -15.71
N VAL A 26 7.92 7.06 -16.61
CA VAL A 26 8.64 8.19 -17.21
C VAL A 26 7.70 9.24 -17.81
N TRP A 27 6.66 8.83 -18.54
CA TRP A 27 5.70 9.75 -19.15
C TRP A 27 5.00 10.65 -18.10
N ARG A 28 4.76 10.14 -16.89
CA ARG A 28 4.13 10.90 -15.80
C ARG A 28 5.14 11.85 -15.15
N GLU A 29 6.41 11.44 -15.02
CA GLU A 29 7.46 12.35 -14.56
C GLU A 29 7.62 13.55 -15.50
N GLU A 30 7.56 13.31 -16.81
CA GLU A 30 7.58 14.36 -17.82
C GLU A 30 6.36 15.29 -17.72
N GLU A 31 5.17 14.74 -17.46
CA GLU A 31 3.94 15.52 -17.27
C GLU A 31 4.01 16.39 -16.00
N GLU A 32 4.51 15.84 -14.89
CA GLU A 32 4.76 16.60 -13.66
C GLU A 32 5.76 17.74 -13.90
N HIS A 33 6.76 17.57 -14.77
CA HIS A 33 7.69 18.65 -15.12
C HIS A 33 7.05 19.75 -15.98
N ARG A 34 5.98 19.44 -16.71
CA ARG A 34 5.27 20.40 -17.57
C ARG A 34 4.25 21.24 -16.81
N THR A 35 3.63 20.69 -15.78
CA THR A 35 2.54 21.39 -15.08
C THR A 35 3.08 22.28 -13.95
N PRO A 36 2.57 23.51 -13.78
CA PRO A 36 2.94 24.35 -12.64
C PRO A 36 2.68 23.69 -11.28
N ALA A 37 1.63 22.86 -11.20
CA ALA A 37 1.32 22.06 -10.02
C ALA A 37 2.37 20.97 -9.75
N GLY A 38 2.84 20.26 -10.78
CA GLY A 38 3.92 19.28 -10.64
C GLY A 38 5.27 19.93 -10.32
N GLN A 39 5.57 21.10 -10.89
CA GLN A 39 6.75 21.89 -10.52
C GLN A 39 6.70 22.36 -9.06
N ALA A 40 5.53 22.76 -8.56
CA ALA A 40 5.34 23.12 -7.15
C ALA A 40 5.57 21.92 -6.21
N ARG A 41 4.98 20.75 -6.53
CA ARG A 41 5.18 19.48 -5.80
C ARG A 41 6.66 19.04 -5.79
N ARG A 42 7.41 19.31 -6.87
CA ARG A 42 8.86 19.04 -6.95
C ARG A 42 9.69 20.05 -6.19
N SER A 43 9.36 21.33 -6.24
CA SER A 43 10.10 22.38 -5.50
C SER A 43 10.10 22.14 -3.99
N THR A 44 9.03 21.52 -3.47
CA THR A 44 8.99 21.00 -2.11
C THR A 44 9.88 19.77 -1.96
N ALA A 45 9.79 18.77 -2.86
CA ALA A 45 10.57 17.52 -2.85
C ALA A 45 12.11 17.69 -2.93
N GLU A 46 12.60 18.66 -3.71
CA GLU A 46 14.04 18.93 -3.93
C GLU A 46 14.59 20.05 -3.03
N GLY A 47 13.76 20.60 -2.13
CA GLY A 47 14.05 21.76 -1.32
C GLY A 47 15.03 21.53 -0.17
N GLN A 48 16.25 21.07 -0.45
CA GLN A 48 17.46 21.39 0.35
C GLN A 48 18.79 21.03 -0.36
N ALA A 49 18.90 21.24 -1.67
CA ALA A 49 20.21 21.19 -2.34
C ALA A 49 20.27 22.08 -3.58
N ARG A 50 20.22 23.40 -3.40
CA ARG A 50 20.90 24.44 -4.21
C ARG A 50 20.33 25.81 -3.86
N ASP A 51 20.90 26.43 -2.85
CA ASP A 51 20.64 27.85 -2.59
C ASP A 51 21.53 28.66 -3.55
N GLY A 52 20.95 29.04 -4.68
CA GLY A 52 21.53 29.92 -5.69
C GLY A 52 20.90 31.30 -5.63
N LEU A 53 20.82 31.92 -4.44
CA LEU A 53 20.39 33.30 -4.30
C LEU A 53 21.48 34.22 -4.88
N THR A 54 21.33 34.67 -6.12
CA THR A 54 22.24 35.69 -6.69
C THR A 54 21.85 37.05 -6.12
N LEU A 55 22.39 37.39 -4.95
CA LEU A 55 22.31 38.73 -4.40
C LEU A 55 23.31 39.64 -5.12
N LYS A 56 22.80 40.66 -5.82
CA LYS A 56 23.64 41.71 -6.41
C LYS A 56 24.17 42.61 -5.28
N ILE A 57 25.36 42.31 -4.78
CA ILE A 57 26.06 43.15 -3.80
C ILE A 57 26.71 44.33 -4.53
N GLU A 58 26.09 45.50 -4.49
CA GLU A 58 26.78 46.75 -4.81
C GLU A 58 27.48 47.28 -3.54
N LYS A 59 28.81 47.24 -3.56
CA LYS A 59 29.66 47.77 -2.49
C LYS A 59 29.60 49.31 -2.51
N ARG A 60 28.80 49.92 -1.63
CA ARG A 60 28.98 51.34 -1.27
C ARG A 60 30.35 51.51 -0.62
N LYS A 61 31.14 52.48 -1.11
CA LYS A 61 32.43 52.83 -0.50
C LYS A 61 32.21 53.30 0.95
N PRO A 62 33.08 52.94 1.90
CA PRO A 62 32.97 53.41 3.28
C PRO A 62 33.33 54.89 3.33
N GLN A 63 32.45 55.69 3.90
CA GLN A 63 32.76 57.02 4.42
C GLN A 63 32.52 56.96 5.92
N GLY A 64 33.55 57.21 6.73
CA GLY A 64 33.40 57.39 8.18
C GLY A 64 34.16 56.37 9.03
N SER A 65 34.92 56.89 9.99
CA SER A 65 35.86 56.21 10.88
C SER A 65 35.21 55.84 12.22
N ASP A 66 34.25 54.93 12.22
CA ASP A 66 33.55 54.54 13.45
C ASP A 66 34.14 53.25 14.05
N SER A 67 34.29 53.25 15.37
CA SER A 67 34.91 52.14 16.11
C SER A 67 33.99 50.92 16.18
N PRO A 68 34.53 49.68 16.27
CA PRO A 68 33.72 48.45 16.35
C PRO A 68 32.68 48.43 17.49
N ALA A 69 32.96 49.15 18.58
CA ALA A 69 32.05 49.27 19.71
C ALA A 69 30.82 50.13 19.40
N GLN A 70 30.94 51.16 18.55
CA GLN A 70 29.81 51.99 18.13
C GLN A 70 28.89 51.25 17.17
N LEU A 71 29.46 50.49 16.23
CA LEU A 71 28.69 49.64 15.32
C LEU A 71 27.92 48.54 16.07
N ALA A 72 28.54 47.92 17.09
CA ALA A 72 27.86 46.95 17.95
C ALA A 72 26.75 47.59 18.80
N ALA A 73 26.94 48.82 19.27
CA ALA A 73 25.93 49.57 20.03
C ALA A 73 24.73 50.00 19.17
N GLU A 74 24.96 50.44 17.93
CA GLU A 74 23.89 50.75 16.97
C GLU A 74 23.10 49.50 16.57
N GLN A 75 23.78 48.38 16.35
CA GLN A 75 23.13 47.11 16.02
C GLN A 75 22.32 46.55 17.21
N ALA A 76 22.81 46.73 18.44
CA ALA A 76 22.08 46.40 19.66
C ALA A 76 20.87 47.33 19.89
N ALA A 77 20.98 48.63 19.56
CA ALA A 77 19.88 49.58 19.64
C ALA A 77 18.78 49.30 18.60
N TRP A 78 19.17 48.94 17.38
CA TRP A 78 18.26 48.51 16.31
C TRP A 78 17.50 47.22 16.70
N LEU A 79 18.20 46.22 17.24
CA LEU A 79 17.57 45.00 17.76
C LEU A 79 16.61 45.32 18.93
N LYS A 80 17.00 46.21 19.87
CA LYS A 80 16.11 46.66 20.95
C LYS A 80 14.86 47.42 20.45
N GLY A 81 14.95 48.15 19.34
CA GLY A 81 13.81 48.79 18.69
C GLY A 81 12.87 47.79 18.00
N LYS A 82 13.44 46.80 17.30
CA LYS A 82 12.69 45.75 16.59
C LYS A 82 11.87 44.85 17.53
N PHE A 83 12.32 44.65 18.77
CA PHE A 83 11.62 43.85 19.78
C PHE A 83 10.76 44.66 20.77
N LYS A 84 10.68 46.00 20.64
CA LYS A 84 9.91 46.88 21.55
C LYS A 84 8.45 47.14 21.13
N HIS A 85 7.97 46.58 20.02
CA HIS A 85 6.57 46.72 19.57
C HIS A 85 5.76 45.41 19.63
N ALA A 86 6.28 44.39 20.30
CA ALA A 86 5.48 43.23 20.69
C ALA A 86 4.89 43.45 22.10
N ARG A 87 3.71 44.09 22.18
CA ARG A 87 2.60 43.82 23.14
C ARG A 87 1.61 45.00 23.23
N SER A 88 0.53 44.92 22.47
CA SER A 88 -0.81 45.24 22.96
C SER A 88 -1.75 44.14 22.48
N GLY A 89 -2.40 43.47 23.42
CA GLY A 89 -3.09 42.21 23.21
C GLY A 89 -4.28 42.31 22.25
N THR A 90 -4.34 41.34 21.35
CA THR A 90 -5.58 40.76 20.82
C THR A 90 -5.49 39.27 21.21
N PRO A 91 -6.58 38.62 21.69
CA PRO A 91 -6.53 37.21 22.06
C PRO A 91 -5.97 36.41 20.89
N VAL A 92 -5.00 35.53 21.17
CA VAL A 92 -4.45 34.59 20.18
C VAL A 92 -5.57 33.61 19.85
N ASP A 93 -6.36 33.98 18.86
CA ASP A 93 -7.24 33.06 18.18
C ASP A 93 -6.34 32.19 17.30
N THR A 94 -6.42 30.88 17.54
CA THR A 94 -5.93 29.75 16.73
C THR A 94 -4.68 29.96 15.86
N MET A 95 -3.60 29.24 16.18
CA MET A 95 -2.66 28.84 15.11
C MET A 95 -3.47 28.20 13.99
N GLU A 96 -3.54 28.89 12.84
CA GLU A 96 -4.15 28.33 11.64
C GLU A 96 -3.48 26.98 11.36
N LYS A 97 -4.29 25.91 11.44
CA LYS A 97 -3.90 24.56 11.03
C LYS A 97 -3.30 24.68 9.63
N ARG A 98 -2.04 24.27 9.47
CA ARG A 98 -1.44 24.09 8.14
C ARG A 98 -2.35 23.14 7.36
N GLN A 99 -3.07 23.67 6.37
CA GLN A 99 -3.87 22.88 5.44
C GLN A 99 -2.94 22.33 4.35
N SER A 100 -3.20 21.10 3.92
CA SER A 100 -2.50 20.40 2.85
C SER A 100 -2.37 21.28 1.59
N GLN A 101 -1.19 21.29 0.96
CA GLN A 101 -0.92 22.10 -0.24
C GLN A 101 -1.48 21.48 -1.54
N TYR A 102 -2.06 20.28 -1.46
CA TYR A 102 -2.59 19.57 -2.62
C TYR A 102 -4.01 20.00 -2.93
N LYS A 103 -4.30 20.20 -4.23
CA LYS A 103 -5.68 20.36 -4.70
C LYS A 103 -6.35 18.99 -4.73
N VAL A 104 -7.19 18.72 -3.74
CA VAL A 104 -7.97 17.49 -3.65
C VAL A 104 -9.28 17.66 -4.43
N MET A 105 -9.57 16.71 -5.31
CA MET A 105 -10.89 16.50 -5.88
C MET A 105 -11.71 15.67 -4.90
N GLU A 106 -12.38 16.36 -3.98
CA GLU A 106 -13.20 15.73 -2.96
C GLU A 106 -14.38 14.98 -3.58
N ALA A 107 -14.66 13.79 -3.08
CA ALA A 107 -15.87 13.06 -3.44
C ALA A 107 -17.11 13.66 -2.79
N ALA A 108 -18.24 13.53 -3.47
CA ALA A 108 -19.54 13.88 -2.92
C ALA A 108 -19.83 13.10 -1.63
N GLU A 109 -20.40 13.77 -0.63
CA GLU A 109 -20.88 13.09 0.57
C GLU A 109 -22.16 12.32 0.23
N SER A 110 -22.18 11.01 0.49
CA SER A 110 -23.34 10.17 0.18
C SER A 110 -24.52 10.39 1.14
N GLY A 111 -24.25 10.88 2.37
CA GLY A 111 -25.23 10.95 3.45
C GLY A 111 -25.73 9.59 3.96
N GLU A 112 -25.24 8.48 3.39
CA GLU A 112 -25.63 7.13 3.75
C GLU A 112 -24.85 6.62 4.97
N ALA A 113 -25.49 5.77 5.77
CA ALA A 113 -24.82 5.12 6.89
C ALA A 113 -23.64 4.26 6.40
N MET A 114 -22.59 4.17 7.22
CA MET A 114 -21.42 3.34 6.95
C MET A 114 -20.70 3.63 5.62
N THR A 115 -20.80 4.88 5.14
CA THR A 115 -20.32 5.28 3.82
C THR A 115 -19.42 6.51 3.91
N ALA A 116 -18.38 6.56 3.08
CA ALA A 116 -17.52 7.73 2.90
C ALA A 116 -17.16 7.93 1.43
N GLY A 117 -17.01 9.19 1.03
CA GLY A 117 -16.52 9.52 -0.31
C GLY A 117 -15.03 9.20 -0.46
N ILE A 118 -14.66 8.65 -1.62
CA ILE A 118 -13.26 8.40 -2.01
C ILE A 118 -12.76 9.58 -2.85
N SER A 119 -11.96 10.42 -2.24
CA SER A 119 -11.34 11.58 -2.88
C SER A 119 -10.10 11.16 -3.70
N GLN A 120 -9.68 12.01 -4.63
CA GLN A 120 -8.43 11.84 -5.36
C GLN A 120 -7.77 13.20 -5.63
N ASP A 121 -6.59 13.22 -6.26
CA ASP A 121 -5.84 14.46 -6.51
C ASP A 121 -6.09 15.06 -7.91
N GLY A 122 -7.07 14.54 -8.64
CA GLY A 122 -7.44 14.98 -9.98
C GLY A 122 -6.51 14.45 -11.08
N THR A 123 -5.74 13.40 -10.80
CA THR A 123 -4.81 12.80 -11.76
C THR A 123 -4.92 11.28 -11.88
N ASP A 124 -5.94 10.67 -11.25
CA ASP A 124 -6.12 9.22 -11.15
C ASP A 124 -4.90 8.47 -10.60
N TYR A 125 -4.12 9.12 -9.72
CA TYR A 125 -2.88 8.54 -9.21
C TYR A 125 -3.00 7.90 -7.83
N SER A 126 -3.92 8.41 -7.00
CA SER A 126 -4.19 7.85 -5.68
C SER A 126 -5.58 8.21 -5.21
N TYR A 127 -6.21 7.28 -4.49
CA TYR A 127 -7.59 7.38 -4.01
C TYR A 127 -7.65 7.24 -2.48
N PHE A 128 -8.18 8.24 -1.81
CA PHE A 128 -8.07 8.34 -0.35
C PHE A 128 -9.35 8.85 0.29
N VAL A 129 -9.57 8.45 1.54
CA VAL A 129 -10.75 8.80 2.33
C VAL A 129 -10.39 9.77 3.44
N LYS A 130 -11.35 10.63 3.82
CA LYS A 130 -11.22 11.42 5.06
C LYS A 130 -11.43 10.50 6.26
N ALA A 131 -10.41 10.42 7.11
CA ALA A 131 -10.44 9.71 8.39
C ALA A 131 -10.32 10.71 9.53
N GLY A 132 -11.09 10.52 10.60
CA GLY A 132 -10.89 11.22 11.86
C GLY A 132 -9.92 10.46 12.75
N VAL A 133 -8.79 11.07 13.10
CA VAL A 133 -7.74 10.46 13.93
C VAL A 133 -7.68 11.13 15.31
N GLY A 134 -7.60 10.29 16.34
CA GLY A 134 -7.57 10.69 17.75
C GLY A 134 -8.92 11.13 18.32
N SER A 135 -8.98 11.32 19.64
CA SER A 135 -10.20 11.76 20.36
C SER A 135 -10.77 13.12 19.91
N LYS A 136 -9.96 13.98 19.27
CA LYS A 136 -10.45 15.25 18.70
C LYS A 136 -10.95 15.11 17.26
N GLY A 137 -10.89 13.91 16.67
CA GLY A 137 -11.33 13.63 15.30
C GLY A 137 -10.58 14.46 14.26
N LYS A 138 -9.25 14.54 14.37
CA LYS A 138 -8.43 15.30 13.41
C LYS A 138 -8.58 14.68 12.02
N GLN A 139 -9.13 15.46 11.10
CA GLN A 139 -9.36 15.00 9.73
C GLN A 139 -8.02 14.86 9.00
N MET A 140 -7.80 13.69 8.42
CA MET A 140 -6.61 13.33 7.64
C MET A 140 -7.05 12.52 6.42
N TYR A 141 -6.35 12.67 5.30
CA TYR A 141 -6.57 11.84 4.12
C TYR A 141 -5.77 10.55 4.22
N LEU A 142 -6.43 9.40 4.22
CA LEU A 142 -5.74 8.10 4.21
C LEU A 142 -6.01 7.37 2.90
N LEU A 143 -4.94 6.95 2.21
CA LEU A 143 -5.03 6.04 1.06
C LEU A 143 -5.78 4.77 1.48
N VAL A 144 -6.80 4.38 0.73
CA VAL A 144 -7.46 3.09 0.94
C VAL A 144 -6.64 2.04 0.23
N ASP A 145 -6.01 1.13 0.98
CA ASP A 145 -5.04 0.20 0.41
C ASP A 145 -5.40 -1.24 0.77
N THR A 146 -5.96 -1.99 -0.19
CA THR A 146 -6.29 -3.40 -0.05
C THR A 146 -5.07 -4.33 -0.13
N GLY A 147 -3.92 -3.84 -0.60
CA GLY A 147 -2.63 -4.53 -0.44
C GLY A 147 -2.04 -4.39 0.97
N ALA A 148 -2.41 -3.36 1.73
CA ALA A 148 -1.88 -3.08 3.07
C ALA A 148 -2.51 -3.86 4.22
N GLY A 149 -1.65 -4.56 4.97
CA GLY A 149 -1.97 -5.06 6.30
C GLY A 149 -1.75 -4.02 7.41
N SER A 150 -0.92 -3.01 7.15
CA SER A 150 -0.55 -1.96 8.11
C SER A 150 -1.27 -0.63 7.83
N THR A 151 -1.72 0.05 8.90
CA THR A 151 -2.23 1.43 8.82
C THR A 151 -1.23 2.39 9.45
N TRP A 152 -0.94 3.53 8.82
CA TRP A 152 -0.06 4.54 9.39
C TRP A 152 -0.46 5.96 8.99
N VAL A 153 -0.01 6.94 9.77
CA VAL A 153 -0.20 8.37 9.52
C VAL A 153 1.12 9.13 9.68
N MET A 154 1.26 10.28 9.00
CA MET A 154 2.41 11.15 9.22
C MET A 154 2.39 11.75 10.63
N GLY A 155 3.49 11.59 11.35
CA GLY A 155 3.64 12.00 12.73
C GLY A 155 4.04 13.46 12.89
N SER A 156 3.57 14.12 13.95
CA SER A 156 3.93 15.51 14.30
C SER A 156 5.42 15.72 14.60
N GLY A 157 6.16 14.63 14.87
CA GLY A 157 7.62 14.66 15.06
C GLY A 157 8.42 14.54 13.76
N CYS A 158 7.77 14.31 12.62
CA CYS A 158 8.44 14.16 11.33
C CYS A 158 8.85 15.53 10.75
N THR A 159 10.11 15.63 10.34
CA THR A 159 10.68 16.85 9.73
C THR A 159 11.10 16.64 8.28
N ASP A 160 10.90 15.44 7.74
CA ASP A 160 11.20 15.16 6.34
C ASP A 160 10.26 15.96 5.42
N THR A 161 10.70 16.14 4.18
CA THR A 161 10.00 16.95 3.19
C THR A 161 8.50 16.65 3.05
N PRO A 162 8.05 15.38 2.91
CA PRO A 162 6.61 15.10 2.84
C PRO A 162 5.85 15.62 4.05
N CYS A 163 6.42 15.52 5.25
CA CYS A 163 5.78 15.94 6.49
C CYS A 163 5.60 17.46 6.59
N SER A 164 6.29 18.25 5.76
CA SER A 164 6.10 19.70 5.71
C SER A 164 4.86 20.13 4.94
N THR A 165 4.36 19.30 4.02
CA THR A 165 3.24 19.60 3.11
C THR A 165 1.95 18.85 3.46
N HIS A 166 2.02 17.86 4.35
CA HIS A 166 0.90 17.02 4.77
C HIS A 166 0.37 17.38 6.16
N THR A 167 -0.85 16.90 6.44
CA THR A 167 -1.42 16.93 7.78
C THR A 167 -0.68 15.96 8.67
N LEU A 168 -0.25 16.42 9.85
CA LEU A 168 0.46 15.60 10.81
C LEU A 168 -0.42 15.23 12.01
N PHE A 169 -0.17 14.11 12.66
CA PHE A 169 -0.86 13.70 13.89
C PHE A 169 0.12 13.45 15.04
N GLY A 170 -0.25 13.86 16.25
CA GLY A 170 0.48 13.50 17.47
C GLY A 170 -0.26 13.79 18.76
N GLN A 171 0.44 13.67 19.89
CA GLN A 171 -0.12 13.79 21.25
C GLN A 171 -0.98 15.05 21.47
N ALA A 172 -0.62 16.20 20.88
CA ALA A 172 -1.38 17.44 21.04
C ALA A 172 -2.78 17.38 20.38
N ASP A 173 -2.98 16.48 19.42
CA ASP A 173 -4.22 16.29 18.67
C ASP A 173 -5.19 15.34 19.37
N SER A 174 -4.80 14.67 20.46
CA SER A 174 -5.65 13.69 21.12
C SER A 174 -5.35 13.49 22.59
N SER A 175 -6.41 13.51 23.40
CA SER A 175 -6.38 13.15 24.82
C SER A 175 -6.27 11.63 25.07
N THR A 176 -6.55 10.81 24.06
CA THR A 176 -6.53 9.34 24.13
C THR A 176 -5.31 8.72 23.46
N PHE A 177 -4.35 9.56 23.05
CA PHE A 177 -3.09 9.13 22.43
C PHE A 177 -2.27 8.28 23.40
N THR A 178 -1.77 7.15 22.93
CA THR A 178 -0.88 6.28 23.70
C THR A 178 0.23 5.77 22.80
N ASN A 179 1.47 6.25 22.99
CA ASN A 179 2.64 5.66 22.35
C ASN A 179 2.94 4.31 23.02
N THR A 180 3.13 3.25 22.24
CA THR A 180 3.34 1.91 22.78
C THR A 180 4.80 1.61 23.13
N GLY A 181 5.73 2.51 22.83
CA GLY A 181 7.18 2.35 22.97
C GLY A 181 7.79 1.33 22.00
N LYS A 182 7.05 0.94 20.94
CA LYS A 182 7.49 -0.01 19.92
C LYS A 182 7.65 0.74 18.61
N SER A 183 8.71 0.44 17.86
CA SER A 183 8.90 1.02 16.53
C SER A 183 8.22 0.18 15.46
N PHE A 184 7.90 0.81 14.33
CA PHE A 184 7.45 0.14 13.10
C PHE A 184 8.26 0.65 11.91
N SER A 185 8.33 -0.15 10.86
CA SER A 185 9.03 0.21 9.63
C SER A 185 8.40 -0.52 8.45
N VAL A 186 7.87 0.23 7.49
CA VAL A 186 7.24 -0.33 6.29
C VAL A 186 7.97 0.16 5.03
N SER A 187 8.23 -0.77 4.12
CA SER A 187 8.82 -0.51 2.82
C SER A 187 7.77 -0.63 1.73
N TYR A 188 7.72 0.36 0.85
CA TYR A 188 6.75 0.55 -0.23
C TYR A 188 7.45 0.73 -1.57
N GLY A 189 7.79 -0.34 -2.28
CA GLY A 189 8.53 -0.26 -3.54
C GLY A 189 9.79 0.61 -3.40
N SER A 190 9.75 1.82 -3.95
CA SER A 190 10.82 2.84 -3.86
C SER A 190 10.82 3.72 -2.59
N GLY A 191 9.75 3.67 -1.79
CA GLY A 191 9.55 4.44 -0.57
C GLY A 191 9.69 3.63 0.72
N THR A 192 9.93 4.32 1.83
CA THR A 192 9.94 3.76 3.19
C THR A 192 9.33 4.74 4.18
N VAL A 193 8.67 4.20 5.21
CA VAL A 193 8.22 4.94 6.39
C VAL A 193 8.72 4.25 7.66
N GLN A 194 9.13 5.03 8.65
CA GLN A 194 9.58 4.52 9.93
C GLN A 194 9.04 5.41 11.04
N GLY A 195 8.79 4.82 12.21
CA GLY A 195 8.37 5.58 13.38
C GLY A 195 7.98 4.69 14.53
N ASP A 196 6.99 5.13 15.30
CA ASP A 196 6.52 4.42 16.49
C ASP A 196 5.06 3.98 16.34
N LEU A 197 4.74 2.83 16.92
CA LEU A 197 3.37 2.36 17.07
C LEU A 197 2.66 3.20 18.14
N THR A 198 1.45 3.63 17.78
CA THR A 198 0.58 4.47 18.60
C THR A 198 -0.80 3.85 18.62
N THR A 199 -1.39 3.74 19.81
CA THR A 199 -2.79 3.36 19.99
C THR A 199 -3.63 4.61 20.19
N ASP A 200 -4.57 4.85 19.27
CA ASP A 200 -5.59 5.89 19.40
C ASP A 200 -6.85 5.53 18.61
N THR A 201 -7.80 6.45 18.48
CA THR A 201 -9.04 6.25 17.73
C THR A 201 -8.82 6.57 16.25
N ILE A 202 -9.24 5.66 15.36
CA ILE A 202 -9.43 5.94 13.93
C ILE A 202 -10.92 5.83 13.63
N SER A 203 -11.44 6.82 12.91
CA SER A 203 -12.82 6.86 12.46
C SER A 203 -12.91 7.06 10.94
N VAL A 204 -13.64 6.19 10.26
CA VAL A 204 -13.83 6.20 8.80
C VAL A 204 -15.25 5.77 8.51
N ALA A 205 -15.96 6.50 7.65
CA ALA A 205 -17.31 6.12 7.21
C ALA A 205 -18.27 5.79 8.38
N GLY A 206 -18.21 6.52 9.50
CA GLY A 206 -19.05 6.24 10.68
C GLY A 206 -18.60 5.06 11.55
N ILE A 207 -17.63 4.25 11.12
CA ILE A 207 -16.96 3.26 11.97
C ILE A 207 -15.92 3.98 12.83
N SER A 208 -15.94 3.75 14.14
CA SER A 208 -14.94 4.29 15.08
C SER A 208 -14.36 3.19 15.96
N LEU A 209 -13.04 3.06 15.95
CA LEU A 209 -12.29 2.00 16.63
C LEU A 209 -11.05 2.56 17.31
N ARG A 210 -10.77 2.09 18.54
CA ARG A 210 -9.47 2.27 19.17
C ARG A 210 -8.54 1.18 18.66
N TYR A 211 -7.43 1.58 18.07
CA TYR A 211 -6.63 0.74 17.18
C TYR A 211 -5.17 1.20 17.22
N THR A 212 -4.23 0.26 17.11
CA THR A 212 -2.79 0.54 17.07
C THR A 212 -2.33 0.70 15.63
N PHE A 213 -1.80 1.87 15.28
CA PHE A 213 -1.30 2.25 13.96
C PHE A 213 0.10 2.83 14.04
N GLY A 214 0.79 2.92 12.90
CA GLY A 214 2.09 3.56 12.80
C GLY A 214 2.00 5.09 12.80
N GLN A 215 2.79 5.76 13.62
CA GLN A 215 3.01 7.20 13.56
C GLN A 215 4.40 7.46 12.94
N ALA A 216 4.44 7.78 11.65
CA ALA A 216 5.69 7.93 10.92
C ALA A 216 6.48 9.17 11.40
N SER A 217 7.71 8.96 11.85
CA SER A 217 8.68 10.03 12.15
C SER A 217 9.69 10.25 11.03
N LYS A 218 9.81 9.28 10.12
CA LYS A 218 10.61 9.38 8.89
C LYS A 218 9.81 8.90 7.69
N THR A 219 9.96 9.60 6.57
CA THR A 219 9.29 9.32 5.30
C THR A 219 10.22 9.55 4.12
N SER A 220 10.18 8.67 3.13
CA SER A 220 10.90 8.87 1.87
C SER A 220 10.29 10.01 1.04
N SER A 221 11.11 10.73 0.27
CA SER A 221 10.66 11.89 -0.51
C SER A 221 9.56 11.58 -1.53
N VAL A 222 9.43 10.32 -1.97
CA VAL A 222 8.37 9.84 -2.87
C VAL A 222 6.96 10.18 -2.37
N PHE A 223 6.75 10.25 -1.05
CA PHE A 223 5.44 10.63 -0.48
C PHE A 223 5.07 12.10 -0.75
N SER A 224 5.99 12.95 -1.22
CA SER A 224 5.67 14.32 -1.68
C SER A 224 4.94 14.36 -3.03
N ARG A 225 4.74 13.21 -3.69
CA ARG A 225 3.97 13.12 -4.94
C ARG A 225 2.49 12.88 -4.70
N PHE A 226 2.15 12.33 -3.53
CA PHE A 226 0.79 11.94 -3.16
C PHE A 226 0.16 12.98 -2.24
N ALA A 227 -1.17 13.07 -2.27
CA ALA A 227 -1.93 14.04 -1.49
C ALA A 227 -2.44 13.47 -0.14
N PHE A 228 -2.23 12.17 0.11
CA PHE A 228 -2.68 11.50 1.32
C PHE A 228 -1.67 11.68 2.48
N ASP A 229 -2.19 11.82 3.69
CA ASP A 229 -1.44 12.00 4.93
C ASP A 229 -1.04 10.67 5.60
N GLY A 230 -1.45 9.53 5.03
CA GLY A 230 -1.19 8.19 5.54
C GLY A 230 -1.85 7.10 4.70
N ILE A 231 -1.72 5.85 5.14
CA ILE A 231 -2.34 4.68 4.51
C ILE A 231 -3.26 4.00 5.52
N LEU A 232 -4.47 3.66 5.08
CA LEU A 232 -5.42 2.80 5.78
C LEU A 232 -5.31 1.39 5.20
N GLY A 233 -4.78 0.46 5.99
CA GLY A 233 -4.60 -0.93 5.58
C GLY A 233 -5.89 -1.72 5.59
N MET A 234 -6.28 -2.25 4.42
CA MET A 234 -7.55 -2.94 4.15
C MET A 234 -7.39 -4.40 3.72
N SER A 235 -6.17 -4.94 3.74
CA SER A 235 -5.93 -6.38 3.56
C SER A 235 -6.49 -7.20 4.73
N MET A 236 -6.67 -8.51 4.57
CA MET A 236 -6.91 -9.42 5.70
C MET A 236 -5.60 -9.90 6.35
N THR A 237 -4.45 -9.66 5.71
CA THR A 237 -3.14 -9.99 6.27
C THR A 237 -2.79 -9.10 7.47
N GLN A 238 -2.12 -9.68 8.47
CA GLN A 238 -1.58 -8.91 9.59
C GLN A 238 -0.29 -8.22 9.15
N GLY A 239 -0.21 -6.90 9.28
CA GLY A 239 1.01 -6.12 9.13
C GLY A 239 1.73 -5.85 10.44
N ASP A 240 2.50 -4.75 10.49
CA ASP A 240 3.21 -4.26 11.70
C ASP A 240 2.27 -3.65 12.75
N THR A 241 1.06 -3.31 12.33
CA THR A 241 0.03 -2.66 13.15
C THR A 241 -1.10 -3.62 13.46
N ASP A 242 -2.14 -3.18 14.18
CA ASP A 242 -3.39 -3.94 14.22
C ASP A 242 -3.95 -4.08 12.77
N ASN A 243 -4.89 -4.99 12.49
CA ASN A 243 -5.52 -5.08 11.16
C ASN A 243 -6.92 -4.44 11.21
N PHE A 244 -7.22 -3.50 10.31
CA PHE A 244 -8.44 -2.69 10.41
C PHE A 244 -9.70 -3.54 10.28
N MET A 245 -9.79 -4.37 9.22
CA MET A 245 -10.96 -5.22 8.99
C MET A 245 -11.15 -6.27 10.09
N LYS A 246 -10.06 -6.79 10.65
CA LYS A 246 -10.10 -7.66 11.83
C LYS A 246 -10.65 -6.93 13.06
N ALA A 247 -10.18 -5.70 13.32
CA ALA A 247 -10.66 -4.90 14.45
C ALA A 247 -12.16 -4.52 14.30
N VAL A 248 -12.62 -4.24 13.07
CA VAL A 248 -14.03 -4.03 12.73
C VAL A 248 -14.86 -5.28 13.07
N ALA A 249 -14.40 -6.45 12.63
CA ALA A 249 -15.08 -7.73 12.84
C ALA A 249 -15.13 -8.13 14.32
N GLU A 250 -14.00 -8.07 15.02
CA GLU A 250 -13.91 -8.37 16.46
C GLU A 250 -14.74 -7.40 17.30
N GLY A 251 -14.79 -6.13 16.87
CA GLY A 251 -15.65 -5.11 17.44
C GLY A 251 -17.14 -5.27 17.12
N LYS A 252 -17.53 -6.23 16.27
CA LYS A 252 -18.92 -6.42 15.81
C LYS A 252 -19.56 -5.11 15.33
N ARG A 253 -18.80 -4.32 14.56
CA ARG A 253 -19.26 -3.00 14.08
C ARG A 253 -20.17 -3.10 12.86
N LEU A 254 -20.20 -4.26 12.21
CA LEU A 254 -20.97 -4.52 11.00
C LEU A 254 -21.72 -5.85 11.14
N ASP A 255 -22.89 -5.94 10.50
CA ASP A 255 -23.64 -7.21 10.39
C ASP A 255 -22.96 -8.20 9.44
N LYS A 256 -22.27 -7.67 8.42
CA LYS A 256 -21.45 -8.41 7.46
C LYS A 256 -20.10 -7.74 7.37
N ASN A 257 -19.02 -8.48 7.53
CA ASN A 257 -17.66 -7.94 7.39
C ASN A 257 -17.30 -7.92 5.91
N LEU A 258 -17.84 -6.94 5.21
CA LEU A 258 -17.50 -6.65 3.83
C LEU A 258 -17.41 -5.14 3.63
N PHE A 259 -16.70 -4.75 2.58
CA PHE A 259 -16.75 -3.38 2.08
C PHE A 259 -16.81 -3.38 0.56
N SER A 260 -17.34 -2.31 0.00
CA SER A 260 -17.46 -2.11 -1.43
C SER A 260 -16.87 -0.78 -1.87
N ILE A 261 -16.30 -0.74 -3.06
CA ILE A 261 -15.59 0.40 -3.61
C ILE A 261 -16.11 0.71 -5.02
N HIS A 262 -16.35 1.99 -5.24
CA HIS A 262 -16.57 2.61 -6.55
C HIS A 262 -15.54 3.73 -6.72
N LEU A 263 -14.75 3.69 -7.79
CA LEU A 263 -13.78 4.74 -8.11
C LEU A 263 -14.28 5.58 -9.28
N ASN A 264 -14.00 6.88 -9.23
CA ASN A 264 -14.38 7.86 -10.25
C ASN A 264 -13.11 8.37 -10.95
N ARG A 265 -13.15 8.57 -12.27
CA ARG A 265 -12.00 9.12 -13.03
C ARG A 265 -11.91 10.62 -12.82
N ALA A 266 -10.70 11.17 -12.92
CA ALA A 266 -10.47 12.61 -12.87
C ALA A 266 -11.10 13.35 -14.05
N SER A 267 -11.28 12.66 -15.17
CA SER A 267 -12.00 13.14 -16.34
C SER A 267 -13.52 13.12 -16.18
N ASP A 268 -14.04 12.38 -15.19
CA ASP A 268 -15.47 12.38 -14.87
C ASP A 268 -15.84 13.72 -14.20
N ARG A 269 -17.07 14.18 -14.41
CA ARG A 269 -17.47 15.55 -14.04
C ARG A 269 -17.38 15.83 -12.54
N SER A 270 -18.09 15.02 -11.75
CA SER A 270 -18.18 15.14 -10.30
C SER A 270 -17.66 13.86 -9.68
N ASN A 271 -16.69 13.96 -8.77
CA ASN A 271 -16.19 12.80 -8.06
C ASN A 271 -17.29 12.23 -7.17
N ASP A 272 -17.79 11.06 -7.54
CA ASP A 272 -18.81 10.31 -6.83
C ASP A 272 -18.26 9.00 -6.23
N GLY A 273 -16.92 8.86 -6.19
CA GLY A 273 -16.24 7.71 -5.64
C GLY A 273 -16.65 7.45 -4.20
N GLU A 274 -16.77 6.18 -3.83
CA GLU A 274 -17.41 5.77 -2.58
C GLU A 274 -16.78 4.49 -2.02
N ILE A 275 -16.55 4.48 -0.71
CA ILE A 275 -16.39 3.26 0.08
C ILE A 275 -17.61 3.09 0.99
N LYS A 276 -18.13 1.87 1.03
CA LYS A 276 -19.25 1.51 1.90
C LYS A 276 -18.95 0.23 2.66
N PHE A 277 -19.23 0.24 3.95
CA PHE A 277 -19.01 -0.90 4.85
C PHE A 277 -20.32 -1.62 5.17
N GLY A 278 -20.26 -2.94 5.29
CA GLY A 278 -21.37 -3.80 5.72
C GLY A 278 -22.41 -4.11 4.64
N SER A 279 -22.41 -3.39 3.52
CA SER A 279 -23.35 -3.60 2.41
C SER A 279 -22.78 -3.05 1.10
N THR A 280 -23.44 -3.39 -0.01
CA THR A 280 -23.19 -2.77 -1.31
C THR A 280 -24.09 -1.54 -1.52
N ASN A 281 -23.78 -0.74 -2.54
CA ASN A 281 -24.59 0.38 -2.98
C ASN A 281 -25.14 0.10 -4.39
N PRO A 282 -26.40 -0.36 -4.52
CA PRO A 282 -27.03 -0.66 -5.81
C PRO A 282 -27.11 0.51 -6.78
N SER A 283 -26.95 1.77 -6.33
CA SER A 283 -26.92 2.90 -7.25
C SER A 283 -25.60 3.04 -8.01
N LYS A 284 -24.55 2.32 -7.60
CA LYS A 284 -23.19 2.42 -8.16
C LYS A 284 -22.88 1.33 -9.19
N TYR A 285 -23.74 0.34 -9.36
CA TYR A 285 -23.50 -0.75 -10.32
C TYR A 285 -24.80 -1.21 -10.99
N THR A 286 -24.62 -1.96 -12.09
CA THR A 286 -25.70 -2.63 -12.82
C THR A 286 -25.40 -4.12 -12.94
N GLY A 287 -26.45 -4.91 -13.13
CA GLY A 287 -26.35 -6.36 -13.19
C GLY A 287 -26.01 -7.01 -11.84
N ASP A 288 -25.62 -8.27 -11.90
CA ASP A 288 -25.26 -9.05 -10.73
C ASP A 288 -23.77 -8.91 -10.38
N ILE A 289 -23.45 -9.03 -9.09
CA ILE A 289 -22.07 -9.11 -8.62
C ILE A 289 -21.59 -10.56 -8.74
N SER A 290 -20.60 -10.79 -9.59
CA SER A 290 -19.97 -12.11 -9.72
C SER A 290 -18.78 -12.22 -8.78
N PHE A 291 -18.80 -13.22 -7.91
CA PHE A 291 -17.78 -13.45 -6.88
C PHE A 291 -16.79 -14.54 -7.28
N THR A 292 -15.51 -14.28 -7.00
CA THR A 292 -14.41 -15.24 -7.10
C THR A 292 -13.80 -15.44 -5.72
N SER A 293 -13.64 -16.69 -5.30
CA SER A 293 -13.02 -17.02 -4.02
C SER A 293 -11.56 -16.56 -3.99
N VAL A 294 -11.12 -16.04 -2.84
CA VAL A 294 -9.72 -15.69 -2.61
C VAL A 294 -8.88 -16.96 -2.65
N GLY A 295 -7.87 -16.97 -3.52
CA GLY A 295 -6.92 -18.07 -3.70
C GLY A 295 -5.64 -17.93 -2.87
N SER A 296 -5.42 -16.78 -2.22
CA SER A 296 -4.28 -16.59 -1.31
C SER A 296 -4.46 -17.40 -0.03
N LYS A 297 -3.35 -17.92 0.52
CA LYS A 297 -3.38 -18.63 1.82
C LYS A 297 -3.33 -17.69 3.02
N ASN A 298 -2.85 -16.47 2.81
CA ASN A 298 -2.46 -15.57 3.90
C ASN A 298 -3.46 -14.44 4.14
N GLY A 299 -4.50 -14.31 3.30
CA GLY A 299 -5.51 -13.26 3.44
C GLY A 299 -5.34 -12.07 2.50
N ASP A 300 -4.44 -12.17 1.52
CA ASP A 300 -4.38 -11.18 0.44
C ASP A 300 -5.65 -11.26 -0.41
N TRP A 301 -6.12 -10.14 -0.92
CA TRP A 301 -7.22 -10.07 -1.89
C TRP A 301 -6.76 -10.53 -3.29
N ALA A 302 -6.33 -11.78 -3.38
CA ALA A 302 -5.86 -12.40 -4.61
C ALA A 302 -6.87 -13.44 -5.10
N VAL A 303 -7.36 -13.25 -6.33
CA VAL A 303 -8.34 -14.13 -6.98
C VAL A 303 -7.76 -14.73 -8.26
N GLN A 304 -8.23 -15.91 -8.63
CA GLN A 304 -7.77 -16.59 -9.85
C GLN A 304 -8.29 -15.84 -11.09
N MET A 305 -7.39 -15.40 -11.97
CA MET A 305 -7.76 -14.78 -13.25
C MET A 305 -7.76 -15.82 -14.37
N ASP A 306 -8.81 -15.79 -15.19
CA ASP A 306 -8.99 -16.75 -16.27
C ASP A 306 -8.17 -16.34 -17.51
N ASP A 307 -8.30 -15.09 -17.95
CA ASP A 307 -7.56 -14.56 -19.09
C ASP A 307 -7.57 -13.01 -19.15
N MET A 308 -6.79 -12.46 -20.06
CA MET A 308 -6.98 -11.11 -20.60
C MET A 308 -7.22 -11.17 -22.11
N ALA A 309 -7.91 -10.17 -22.65
CA ALA A 309 -8.14 -10.06 -24.09
C ALA A 309 -8.09 -8.60 -24.57
N TYR A 310 -7.80 -8.40 -25.85
CA TYR A 310 -7.89 -7.11 -26.53
C TYR A 310 -8.85 -7.22 -27.70
N ASP A 311 -9.88 -6.37 -27.76
CA ASP A 311 -10.88 -6.35 -28.84
C ASP A 311 -11.45 -7.76 -29.14
N GLY A 312 -11.70 -8.55 -28.09
CA GLY A 312 -12.19 -9.93 -28.18
C GLY A 312 -11.14 -11.01 -28.47
N LYS A 313 -9.89 -10.65 -28.79
CA LYS A 313 -8.78 -11.60 -28.98
C LYS A 313 -8.15 -11.96 -27.63
N LYS A 314 -8.38 -13.20 -27.20
CA LYS A 314 -7.76 -13.79 -26.00
C LYS A 314 -6.23 -13.82 -26.10
N ALA A 315 -5.56 -13.43 -25.02
CA ALA A 315 -4.11 -13.37 -24.93
C ALA A 315 -3.49 -14.65 -24.34
N GLY A 316 -4.25 -15.46 -23.60
CA GLY A 316 -3.70 -16.56 -22.81
C GLY A 316 -2.76 -16.05 -21.71
N ALA A 317 -3.12 -14.90 -21.14
CA ALA A 317 -2.38 -14.16 -20.11
C ALA A 317 -2.92 -14.40 -18.69
N GLY A 318 -3.94 -15.24 -18.54
CA GLY A 318 -4.46 -15.70 -17.25
C GLY A 318 -3.89 -17.05 -16.79
N GLY A 319 -4.65 -17.74 -15.94
CA GLY A 319 -4.22 -18.99 -15.30
C GLY A 319 -3.37 -18.77 -14.04
N VAL A 320 -3.22 -17.54 -13.58
CA VAL A 320 -2.47 -17.17 -12.36
C VAL A 320 -3.33 -16.31 -11.43
N LEU A 321 -2.88 -16.15 -10.19
CA LEU A 321 -3.52 -15.24 -9.25
C LEU A 321 -3.37 -13.78 -9.70
N SER A 322 -4.38 -12.97 -9.37
CA SER A 322 -4.38 -11.52 -9.52
C SER A 322 -4.72 -10.88 -8.19
N TYR A 323 -3.81 -10.07 -7.68
CA TYR A 323 -3.97 -9.26 -6.47
C TYR A 323 -4.78 -8.01 -6.83
N ILE A 324 -5.86 -7.77 -6.09
CA ILE A 324 -6.77 -6.65 -6.33
C ILE A 324 -6.43 -5.55 -5.33
N ASP A 325 -5.82 -4.47 -5.81
CA ASP A 325 -5.11 -3.54 -4.94
C ASP A 325 -5.48 -2.08 -5.23
N THR A 326 -6.29 -1.48 -4.34
CA THR A 326 -6.69 -0.07 -4.38
C THR A 326 -5.56 0.89 -4.02
N GLY A 327 -4.44 0.39 -3.47
CA GLY A 327 -3.24 1.18 -3.23
C GLY A 327 -2.39 1.38 -4.50
N THR A 328 -2.59 0.57 -5.53
CA THR A 328 -1.74 0.60 -6.72
C THR A 328 -2.45 1.30 -7.88
N SER A 329 -1.78 2.23 -8.58
CA SER A 329 -2.40 2.98 -9.68
C SER A 329 -2.54 2.17 -10.99
N PHE A 330 -1.57 1.30 -11.29
CA PHE A 330 -1.44 0.65 -12.60
C PHE A 330 -1.60 -0.88 -12.52
N ILE A 331 -1.52 -1.55 -13.67
CA ILE A 331 -1.47 -3.01 -13.74
C ILE A 331 -0.03 -3.49 -13.90
N PHE A 332 0.35 -4.47 -13.09
CA PHE A 332 1.68 -5.09 -13.11
C PHE A 332 1.55 -6.60 -13.21
N GLY A 333 2.45 -7.25 -13.94
CA GLY A 333 2.47 -8.71 -14.00
C GLY A 333 3.77 -9.27 -14.56
N PRO A 334 3.89 -10.61 -14.64
CA PRO A 334 5.08 -11.25 -15.15
C PRO A 334 5.37 -10.77 -16.58
N PRO A 335 6.64 -10.44 -16.93
CA PRO A 335 6.99 -9.92 -18.25
C PRO A 335 6.45 -10.77 -19.41
N SER A 336 6.45 -12.10 -19.24
CA SER A 336 5.94 -13.04 -20.23
C SER A 336 4.43 -12.96 -20.45
N LEU A 337 3.64 -12.68 -19.42
CA LEU A 337 2.19 -12.53 -19.53
C LEU A 337 1.82 -11.13 -20.02
N ALA A 338 2.53 -10.09 -19.57
CA ALA A 338 2.43 -8.75 -20.13
C ALA A 338 2.73 -8.75 -21.63
N LYS A 339 3.78 -9.46 -22.07
CA LYS A 339 4.06 -9.60 -23.50
C LYS A 339 2.89 -10.24 -24.27
N LYS A 340 2.28 -11.30 -23.73
CA LYS A 340 1.15 -11.98 -24.39
C LYS A 340 -0.03 -11.04 -24.65
N ILE A 341 -0.41 -10.20 -23.69
CA ILE A 341 -1.50 -9.24 -23.91
C ILE A 341 -1.10 -8.18 -24.94
N HIS A 342 0.12 -7.64 -24.87
CA HIS A 342 0.58 -6.64 -25.84
C HIS A 342 0.77 -7.20 -27.26
N ASP A 343 1.10 -8.49 -27.42
CA ASP A 343 1.15 -9.18 -28.72
C ASP A 343 -0.25 -9.27 -29.39
N THR A 344 -1.33 -9.06 -28.64
CA THR A 344 -2.69 -8.97 -29.21
C THR A 344 -3.04 -7.57 -29.71
N ILE A 345 -2.29 -6.53 -29.33
CA ILE A 345 -2.55 -5.13 -29.64
C ILE A 345 -1.75 -4.73 -30.90
N PRO A 346 -2.42 -4.47 -32.05
CA PRO A 346 -1.74 -4.03 -33.25
C PRO A 346 -0.99 -2.71 -33.03
N GLY A 347 0.27 -2.65 -33.45
CA GLY A 347 1.11 -1.46 -33.28
C GLY A 347 1.72 -1.29 -31.88
N SER A 348 1.50 -2.23 -30.95
CA SER A 348 2.26 -2.22 -29.71
C SER A 348 3.72 -2.62 -29.95
N SER A 349 4.63 -2.04 -29.19
CA SER A 349 6.05 -2.40 -29.21
C SER A 349 6.69 -2.12 -27.87
N SER A 350 7.75 -2.86 -27.54
CA SER A 350 8.51 -2.66 -26.31
C SER A 350 10.00 -2.90 -26.57
N PRO A 351 10.87 -1.92 -26.26
CA PRO A 351 12.31 -2.10 -26.41
C PRO A 351 12.94 -2.92 -25.28
N ASP A 352 12.35 -2.89 -24.08
CA ASP A 352 12.88 -3.51 -22.86
C ASP A 352 12.12 -4.80 -22.45
N GLY A 353 10.97 -5.07 -23.08
CA GLY A 353 10.06 -6.17 -22.75
C GLY A 353 9.18 -5.91 -21.52
N LEU A 354 9.27 -4.73 -20.90
CA LEU A 354 8.62 -4.37 -19.64
C LEU A 354 7.64 -3.20 -19.83
N THR A 355 8.03 -2.20 -20.61
CA THR A 355 7.25 -1.00 -20.91
C THR A 355 6.84 -1.03 -22.38
N TYR A 356 5.55 -0.84 -22.67
CA TYR A 356 5.02 -0.98 -24.02
C TYR A 356 4.48 0.35 -24.53
N THR A 357 4.97 0.80 -25.69
CA THR A 357 4.34 1.84 -26.48
C THR A 357 3.14 1.25 -27.22
N VAL A 358 2.02 1.98 -27.24
CA VAL A 358 0.75 1.55 -27.85
C VAL A 358 0.16 2.68 -28.71
N PRO A 359 -0.72 2.38 -29.69
CA PRO A 359 -1.38 3.40 -30.48
C PRO A 359 -2.24 4.33 -29.62
N CYS A 360 -1.90 5.61 -29.59
CA CYS A 360 -2.62 6.64 -28.82
C CYS A 360 -4.09 6.83 -29.21
N ASP A 361 -4.45 6.44 -30.44
CA ASP A 361 -5.78 6.59 -31.02
C ASP A 361 -6.63 5.31 -30.90
N SER A 362 -6.12 4.27 -30.23
CA SER A 362 -6.92 3.09 -29.95
C SER A 362 -8.08 3.45 -29.04
N ASN A 363 -9.28 3.03 -29.45
CA ASN A 363 -10.53 3.16 -28.69
C ASN A 363 -11.07 1.80 -28.24
N LYS A 364 -10.26 0.74 -28.39
CA LYS A 364 -10.68 -0.64 -28.11
C LYS A 364 -10.49 -0.97 -26.64
N PRO A 365 -11.46 -1.64 -26.00
CA PRO A 365 -11.31 -2.06 -24.62
C PRO A 365 -10.35 -3.25 -24.53
N LEU A 366 -9.65 -3.32 -23.41
CA LEU A 366 -9.10 -4.57 -22.90
C LEU A 366 -10.17 -5.27 -22.06
N LYS A 367 -10.04 -6.58 -21.87
CA LYS A 367 -10.91 -7.36 -20.98
C LYS A 367 -10.06 -8.15 -20.01
N VAL A 368 -10.54 -8.24 -18.77
CA VAL A 368 -10.04 -9.17 -17.75
C VAL A 368 -11.17 -10.12 -17.41
N THR A 369 -10.90 -11.42 -17.40
CA THR A 369 -11.92 -12.45 -17.15
C THR A 369 -11.72 -13.08 -15.78
N PHE A 370 -12.76 -13.07 -14.95
CA PHE A 370 -12.82 -13.76 -13.66
C PHE A 370 -14.05 -14.64 -13.57
N SER A 371 -13.88 -15.91 -13.23
CA SER A 371 -14.98 -16.87 -13.09
C SER A 371 -15.91 -16.89 -14.32
N GLY A 372 -15.33 -16.78 -15.51
CA GLY A 372 -16.04 -16.75 -16.80
C GLY A 372 -16.76 -15.43 -17.12
N VAL A 373 -16.62 -14.39 -16.31
CA VAL A 373 -17.21 -13.05 -16.55
C VAL A 373 -16.13 -12.09 -17.01
N ASP A 374 -16.39 -11.43 -18.14
CA ASP A 374 -15.51 -10.42 -18.73
C ASP A 374 -15.81 -9.02 -18.15
N TYR A 375 -14.76 -8.32 -17.72
CA TYR A 375 -14.80 -6.92 -17.30
C TYR A 375 -13.94 -6.09 -18.25
N GLU A 376 -14.55 -5.08 -18.87
CA GLU A 376 -13.87 -4.20 -19.82
C GLU A 376 -13.04 -3.14 -19.10
N ILE A 377 -11.82 -2.88 -19.59
CA ILE A 377 -10.99 -1.75 -19.21
C ILE A 377 -11.02 -0.76 -20.39
N SER A 378 -11.53 0.44 -20.13
CA SER A 378 -11.59 1.52 -21.13
C SER A 378 -10.20 1.90 -21.65
N ALA A 379 -10.12 2.27 -22.93
CA ALA A 379 -8.91 2.84 -23.53
C ALA A 379 -8.41 4.09 -22.79
N GLU A 380 -9.32 4.85 -22.17
CA GLU A 380 -8.98 6.01 -21.34
C GLU A 380 -8.15 5.64 -20.09
N ASP A 381 -8.20 4.38 -19.66
CA ASP A 381 -7.52 3.93 -18.44
C ASP A 381 -6.25 3.12 -18.73
N TRP A 382 -6.25 2.30 -19.79
CA TRP A 382 -5.09 1.47 -20.13
C TRP A 382 -4.08 2.18 -21.05
N ILE A 383 -4.42 3.32 -21.66
CA ILE A 383 -3.51 4.13 -22.48
C ILE A 383 -3.12 5.40 -21.71
N SER A 384 -1.82 5.69 -21.61
CA SER A 384 -1.35 6.93 -20.99
C SER A 384 -1.64 8.16 -21.87
N PRO A 385 -1.63 9.37 -21.28
CA PRO A 385 -1.44 10.60 -22.03
C PRO A 385 -0.18 10.55 -22.91
N LYS A 386 -0.16 11.40 -23.95
CA LYS A 386 0.99 11.54 -24.84
C LYS A 386 2.19 12.12 -24.12
N ASP A 387 3.33 11.46 -24.25
CA ASP A 387 4.62 11.92 -23.74
C ASP A 387 5.20 13.11 -24.55
N THR A 388 6.46 13.47 -24.30
CA THR A 388 7.19 14.50 -25.07
C THR A 388 7.42 14.18 -26.54
N SER A 389 7.46 12.91 -26.89
CA SER A 389 7.64 12.42 -28.26
C SER A 389 6.30 12.19 -28.98
N GLY A 390 5.17 12.39 -28.30
CA GLY A 390 3.84 12.15 -28.84
C GLY A 390 3.40 10.68 -28.78
N ASN A 391 4.13 9.83 -28.07
CA ASN A 391 3.83 8.42 -27.89
C ASN A 391 2.97 8.19 -26.66
N CYS A 392 2.21 7.09 -26.66
CA CYS A 392 1.45 6.65 -25.50
C CYS A 392 1.99 5.33 -24.98
N THR A 393 2.03 5.21 -23.67
CA THR A 393 2.50 4.03 -22.95
C THR A 393 1.29 3.26 -22.44
N SER A 394 1.34 1.94 -22.51
CA SER A 394 0.37 1.08 -21.85
C SER A 394 0.51 1.20 -20.33
N ASN A 395 -0.61 1.34 -19.63
CA ASN A 395 -0.66 1.27 -18.17
C ASN A 395 -0.65 -0.18 -17.65
N ILE A 396 -0.26 -1.13 -18.50
CA ILE A 396 0.02 -2.53 -18.18
C ILE A 396 1.52 -2.76 -18.32
N TYR A 397 2.16 -3.00 -17.20
CA TYR A 397 3.61 -3.08 -17.08
C TYR A 397 4.05 -4.53 -16.86
N GLY A 398 5.06 -4.96 -17.61
CA GLY A 398 5.71 -6.26 -17.46
C GLY A 398 6.66 -6.34 -16.27
N HIS A 399 6.29 -5.75 -15.13
CA HIS A 399 7.08 -5.81 -13.89
C HIS A 399 6.41 -6.71 -12.87
N GLU A 400 7.15 -7.68 -12.35
CA GLU A 400 6.62 -8.68 -11.43
C GLU A 400 6.74 -8.19 -9.98
N VAL A 401 5.73 -7.42 -9.53
CA VAL A 401 5.66 -6.91 -8.15
C VAL A 401 5.40 -8.05 -7.15
N VAL A 402 4.52 -8.98 -7.54
CA VAL A 402 4.30 -10.24 -6.82
C VAL A 402 4.69 -11.40 -7.73
N GLY A 403 5.56 -12.27 -7.23
CA GLY A 403 6.10 -13.39 -8.00
C GLY A 403 5.00 -14.29 -8.57
N GLY A 404 4.98 -14.45 -9.89
CA GLY A 404 4.10 -15.31 -10.66
C GLY A 404 2.65 -14.82 -10.78
N ALA A 405 2.35 -13.59 -10.37
CA ALA A 405 0.98 -13.10 -10.24
C ALA A 405 0.81 -11.71 -10.87
N TRP A 406 -0.44 -11.38 -11.23
CA TRP A 406 -0.82 -10.02 -11.58
C TRP A 406 -1.11 -9.20 -10.32
N LEU A 407 -0.91 -7.89 -10.42
CA LEU A 407 -1.38 -6.87 -9.50
C LEU A 407 -2.24 -5.91 -10.30
N LEU A 408 -3.53 -5.87 -9.98
CA LEU A 408 -4.54 -5.06 -10.66
C LEU A 408 -4.91 -3.87 -9.79
N GLY A 409 -4.42 -2.70 -10.20
CA GLY A 409 -4.66 -1.42 -9.56
C GLY A 409 -5.82 -0.63 -10.13
N ASP A 410 -5.77 0.69 -9.94
CA ASP A 410 -6.80 1.66 -10.35
C ASP A 410 -7.11 1.63 -11.85
N THR A 411 -6.13 1.34 -12.72
CA THR A 411 -6.38 1.10 -14.15
C THR A 411 -7.50 0.06 -14.38
N PHE A 412 -7.59 -0.99 -13.55
CA PHE A 412 -8.70 -1.93 -13.57
C PHE A 412 -9.87 -1.45 -12.69
N LEU A 413 -9.61 -1.00 -11.46
CA LEU A 413 -10.64 -0.71 -10.46
C LEU A 413 -11.57 0.47 -10.82
N LYS A 414 -11.14 1.41 -11.66
CA LYS A 414 -12.01 2.47 -12.21
C LYS A 414 -13.09 1.95 -13.17
N ASN A 415 -12.97 0.70 -13.61
CA ASN A 415 -13.88 0.08 -14.58
C ASN A 415 -14.85 -0.93 -13.95
N VAL A 416 -14.76 -1.18 -12.65
CA VAL A 416 -15.60 -2.15 -11.94
C VAL A 416 -16.11 -1.58 -10.63
N TYR A 417 -17.30 -2.02 -10.23
CA TYR A 417 -17.72 -1.91 -8.85
C TYR A 417 -17.18 -3.13 -8.09
N ALA A 418 -16.34 -2.91 -7.09
CA ALA A 418 -15.62 -3.96 -6.38
C ALA A 418 -16.20 -4.22 -4.98
N VAL A 419 -16.30 -5.49 -4.58
CA VAL A 419 -16.75 -5.91 -3.26
C VAL A 419 -15.73 -6.87 -2.65
N PHE A 420 -15.29 -6.57 -1.43
CA PHE A 420 -14.34 -7.35 -0.66
C PHE A 420 -15.07 -7.96 0.54
N ASP A 421 -15.33 -9.26 0.49
CA ASP A 421 -16.12 -10.00 1.48
C ASP A 421 -15.18 -10.81 2.38
N VAL A 422 -14.92 -10.30 3.59
CA VAL A 422 -14.00 -10.90 4.57
C VAL A 422 -14.60 -12.19 5.14
N ASP A 423 -15.90 -12.19 5.41
CA ASP A 423 -16.62 -13.33 5.99
C ASP A 423 -16.55 -14.55 5.08
N GLN A 424 -16.73 -14.34 3.77
CA GLN A 424 -16.73 -15.42 2.78
C GLN A 424 -15.42 -15.57 2.00
N LYS A 425 -14.42 -14.73 2.29
CA LYS A 425 -13.10 -14.72 1.63
C LYS A 425 -13.20 -14.74 0.11
N ARG A 426 -13.85 -13.72 -0.45
CA ARG A 426 -14.11 -13.60 -1.89
C ARG A 426 -14.11 -12.14 -2.33
N VAL A 427 -13.75 -11.91 -3.59
CA VAL A 427 -13.85 -10.60 -4.24
C VAL A 427 -14.95 -10.68 -5.29
N GLY A 428 -15.83 -9.69 -5.31
CA GLY A 428 -16.92 -9.57 -6.26
C GLY A 428 -16.76 -8.37 -7.16
N PHE A 429 -17.17 -8.50 -8.42
CA PHE A 429 -17.17 -7.41 -9.38
C PHE A 429 -18.51 -7.29 -10.09
N ALA A 430 -18.88 -6.06 -10.43
CA ALA A 430 -20.03 -5.72 -11.28
C ALA A 430 -19.69 -4.53 -12.19
N VAL A 431 -20.53 -4.27 -13.19
CA VAL A 431 -20.38 -3.13 -14.11
C VAL A 431 -20.81 -1.84 -13.39
N PRO A 432 -19.99 -0.77 -13.35
CA PRO A 432 -20.39 0.49 -12.74
C PRO A 432 -21.61 1.12 -13.42
N ALA A 433 -22.44 1.83 -12.66
CA ALA A 433 -23.69 2.40 -13.17
C ALA A 433 -23.48 3.49 -14.26
N ASP A 434 -22.38 4.24 -14.18
CA ASP A 434 -22.06 5.33 -15.12
C ASP A 434 -21.24 4.88 -16.33
N SER A 435 -20.95 3.58 -16.46
CA SER A 435 -20.27 3.02 -17.62
C SER A 435 -21.17 3.09 -18.86
N LYS A 436 -21.08 4.22 -19.58
CA LYS A 436 -21.69 4.38 -20.91
C LYS A 436 -21.06 3.41 -21.92
N GLY A 437 -21.49 2.14 -21.93
CA GLY A 437 -21.24 1.24 -23.07
C GLY A 437 -20.89 -0.23 -22.81
N GLY A 438 -20.80 -0.73 -21.58
CA GLY A 438 -20.39 -2.11 -21.32
C GLY A 438 -21.56 -3.05 -21.01
N SER A 439 -22.19 -3.66 -22.02
CA SER A 439 -23.11 -4.78 -21.79
C SER A 439 -22.30 -6.02 -21.41
N SER A 440 -22.46 -6.55 -20.21
CA SER A 440 -21.96 -7.87 -19.86
C SER A 440 -22.67 -8.91 -20.74
N SER A 441 -21.93 -9.55 -21.66
CA SER A 441 -22.47 -10.67 -22.42
C SER A 441 -22.22 -11.96 -21.64
N MET A 442 -23.24 -12.45 -20.93
CA MET A 442 -23.26 -13.86 -20.51
C MET A 442 -23.36 -14.77 -21.74
N PRO A 443 -22.72 -15.96 -21.75
CA PRO A 443 -22.99 -16.95 -22.79
C PRO A 443 -24.41 -17.50 -22.58
N SER A 444 -25.33 -17.15 -23.47
CA SER A 444 -26.67 -17.73 -23.50
C SER A 444 -26.58 -19.21 -23.87
N SER A 445 -26.71 -20.11 -22.90
CA SER A 445 -27.00 -21.52 -23.16
C SER A 445 -28.49 -21.66 -23.49
N GLY A 446 -28.77 -21.98 -24.74
CA GLY A 446 -30.13 -22.22 -25.23
C GLY A 446 -30.81 -23.35 -24.45
N SER A 447 -31.92 -23.03 -23.79
CA SER A 447 -32.75 -24.00 -23.09
C SER A 447 -34.14 -23.99 -23.70
N SER A 448 -34.51 -25.08 -24.36
CA SER A 448 -35.91 -25.49 -24.49
C SER A 448 -36.11 -26.76 -23.65
N PRO A 449 -37.25 -26.89 -22.95
CA PRO A 449 -37.38 -27.80 -21.81
C PRO A 449 -37.68 -29.24 -22.22
N PRO A 450 -37.42 -30.21 -21.33
CA PRO A 450 -38.59 -30.94 -20.81
C PRO A 450 -38.52 -31.35 -19.33
N THR A 451 -39.69 -31.19 -18.70
CA THR A 451 -40.46 -32.16 -17.88
C THR A 451 -39.81 -32.90 -16.71
N SER A 452 -40.49 -32.75 -15.57
CA SER A 452 -40.33 -33.44 -14.29
C SER A 452 -40.41 -34.97 -14.36
N THR A 453 -39.50 -35.66 -13.67
CA THR A 453 -39.90 -36.84 -12.86
C THR A 453 -38.95 -37.07 -11.68
N THR A 454 -39.56 -37.28 -10.52
CA THR A 454 -39.00 -37.61 -9.21
C THR A 454 -38.56 -39.08 -9.15
N VAL A 455 -37.37 -39.42 -8.62
CA VAL A 455 -37.08 -40.60 -7.74
C VAL A 455 -35.78 -40.35 -6.97
N GLY A 456 -35.76 -40.75 -5.68
CA GLY A 456 -34.68 -40.62 -4.71
C GLY A 456 -33.50 -41.62 -4.82
N PRO A 457 -32.71 -41.81 -3.73
CA PRO A 457 -31.26 -41.86 -3.80
C PRO A 457 -30.67 -43.29 -3.81
N THR A 458 -29.50 -43.43 -4.43
CA THR A 458 -28.58 -44.57 -4.17
C THR A 458 -27.13 -44.11 -4.18
N ALA A 459 -26.35 -44.74 -3.31
CA ALA A 459 -25.00 -44.37 -2.92
C ALA A 459 -23.89 -45.09 -3.74
N VAL A 460 -22.65 -44.71 -3.40
CA VAL A 460 -21.35 -45.42 -3.51
C VAL A 460 -20.67 -45.45 -4.89
N THR A 461 -19.49 -44.81 -5.03
CA THR A 461 -18.14 -45.40 -4.77
C THR A 461 -17.07 -44.62 -5.53
N ALA A 462 -15.97 -44.31 -4.84
CA ALA A 462 -14.75 -43.72 -5.38
C ALA A 462 -13.93 -44.72 -6.21
N THR A 463 -13.19 -44.24 -7.21
CA THR A 463 -12.04 -44.98 -7.74
C THR A 463 -10.93 -44.02 -8.14
N SER A 464 -9.81 -44.15 -7.43
CA SER A 464 -8.51 -43.56 -7.69
C SER A 464 -7.83 -44.25 -8.88
N LEU A 465 -7.14 -43.49 -9.72
CA LEU A 465 -6.08 -44.01 -10.57
C LEU A 465 -4.85 -43.10 -10.47
N ALA A 466 -3.81 -43.68 -9.89
CA ALA A 466 -2.44 -43.19 -9.90
C ALA A 466 -1.70 -43.83 -11.08
N THR A 467 -0.90 -43.04 -11.78
CA THR A 467 0.24 -43.53 -12.57
C THR A 467 1.37 -42.53 -12.43
N GLY A 468 2.45 -42.98 -11.77
CA GLY A 468 3.72 -42.28 -11.74
C GLY A 468 4.55 -42.60 -12.99
N VAL A 469 5.38 -41.65 -13.41
CA VAL A 469 6.57 -41.91 -14.22
C VAL A 469 7.70 -41.02 -13.70
N THR A 470 8.86 -41.66 -13.59
CA THR A 470 10.11 -41.25 -12.97
C THR A 470 10.89 -40.21 -13.77
N SER A 471 11.75 -39.50 -13.03
CA SER A 471 12.73 -38.48 -13.40
C SER A 471 13.82 -38.91 -14.40
N GLN A 472 14.21 -38.00 -15.29
CA GLN A 472 15.61 -37.83 -15.71
C GLN A 472 15.97 -36.34 -15.79
N SER A 473 17.16 -36.05 -15.27
CA SER A 473 17.87 -34.78 -15.23
C SER A 473 18.75 -34.63 -16.46
N ASP A 474 18.69 -33.50 -17.14
CA ASP A 474 19.79 -33.02 -17.99
C ASP A 474 20.08 -31.55 -17.68
N SER A 475 21.34 -31.34 -17.32
CA SER A 475 21.96 -30.06 -16.99
C SER A 475 22.46 -29.38 -18.26
N PHE A 476 21.94 -28.17 -18.54
CA PHE A 476 22.61 -27.20 -19.39
C PHE A 476 22.62 -25.83 -18.72
N THR A 477 23.83 -25.33 -18.52
CA THR A 477 24.20 -24.05 -17.91
C THR A 477 23.98 -22.92 -18.92
N GLN A 478 22.98 -22.08 -18.66
CA GLN A 478 22.91 -20.72 -19.22
C GLN A 478 22.58 -19.76 -18.07
N SER A 479 23.41 -18.72 -17.96
CA SER A 479 23.35 -17.67 -16.94
C SER A 479 21.99 -16.96 -16.96
N GLN A 480 21.10 -17.32 -16.03
CA GLN A 480 19.88 -16.58 -15.76
C GLN A 480 20.17 -15.36 -14.87
N PRO A 481 19.52 -14.21 -15.10
CA PRO A 481 19.50 -13.11 -14.13
C PRO A 481 18.80 -13.57 -12.83
N PRO A 482 19.11 -12.95 -11.67
CA PRO A 482 18.67 -13.45 -10.38
C PRO A 482 17.14 -13.43 -10.26
N ARG A 483 16.58 -14.56 -9.80
CA ARG A 483 15.15 -14.74 -9.56
C ARG A 483 14.72 -13.89 -8.36
N LEU A 484 13.87 -12.90 -8.61
CA LEU A 484 13.18 -12.11 -7.58
C LEU A 484 11.92 -12.91 -7.18
N GLY A 485 12.01 -13.69 -6.10
CA GLY A 485 10.88 -14.45 -5.58
C GLY A 485 10.61 -14.06 -4.14
N LEU A 486 9.47 -13.44 -3.87
CA LEU A 486 8.98 -13.25 -2.51
C LEU A 486 7.46 -13.39 -2.47
N SER A 487 6.98 -14.10 -1.46
CA SER A 487 5.58 -14.08 -1.03
C SER A 487 5.17 -12.64 -0.67
N GLY A 488 4.04 -12.17 -1.18
CA GLY A 488 3.49 -10.81 -1.02
C GLY A 488 3.22 -10.37 0.41
N HIS A 489 4.25 -10.15 1.23
CA HIS A 489 4.10 -9.68 2.61
C HIS A 489 4.91 -8.40 2.85
N GLU A 490 4.29 -7.44 3.53
CA GLU A 490 5.01 -6.46 4.35
C GLU A 490 5.85 -7.23 5.38
N THR A 491 7.18 -7.12 5.33
CA THR A 491 8.04 -7.71 6.35
C THR A 491 8.43 -6.66 7.38
N GLY A 492 7.87 -6.77 8.59
CA GLY A 492 8.33 -6.05 9.76
C GLY A 492 9.76 -6.47 10.13
N SER A 493 10.70 -5.52 10.14
CA SER A 493 12.05 -5.78 10.65
C SER A 493 12.09 -5.53 12.16
N ALA A 494 12.20 -6.60 12.95
CA ALA A 494 12.52 -6.48 14.36
C ALA A 494 13.94 -5.92 14.52
N ALA A 495 14.07 -4.73 15.10
CA ALA A 495 15.37 -4.14 15.42
C ALA A 495 16.13 -5.05 16.41
N SER A 496 17.26 -5.59 15.95
CA SER A 496 18.21 -6.38 16.74
C SER A 496 18.71 -5.56 17.94
N ARG A 497 18.47 -6.08 19.16
CA ARG A 497 19.01 -5.54 20.41
C ARG A 497 20.51 -5.81 20.47
N SER A 498 21.31 -4.77 20.46
CA SER A 498 22.72 -4.83 20.85
C SER A 498 22.83 -5.08 22.35
N ALA A 499 23.42 -6.22 22.75
CA ALA A 499 23.88 -6.48 24.12
C ALA A 499 25.41 -6.70 24.09
N PRO A 500 26.14 -6.27 25.14
CA PRO A 500 27.57 -6.03 25.07
C PRO A 500 28.40 -7.32 25.17
N ALA A 501 29.59 -7.23 24.58
CA ALA A 501 30.60 -8.29 24.53
C ALA A 501 30.97 -8.86 25.90
N ARG A 502 31.04 -10.19 26.00
CA ARG A 502 31.97 -10.85 26.91
C ARG A 502 32.51 -12.15 26.33
N SER A 503 33.77 -12.36 26.67
CA SER A 503 34.79 -13.25 26.13
C SER A 503 34.43 -14.73 26.06
N THR A 504 34.90 -15.31 24.96
CA THR A 504 35.12 -16.73 24.68
C THR A 504 35.88 -17.46 25.80
N GLU A 505 35.39 -18.64 26.17
CA GLU A 505 36.27 -19.80 26.33
C GLU A 505 35.54 -21.07 25.91
N SER A 506 36.26 -21.88 25.14
CA SER A 506 35.77 -22.97 24.31
C SER A 506 36.00 -24.34 24.93
N THR A 507 35.23 -25.29 24.40
CA THR A 507 35.51 -26.75 24.27
C THR A 507 35.31 -27.62 25.51
N LYS A 508 34.76 -28.85 25.43
CA LYS A 508 34.51 -29.78 24.31
C LYS A 508 33.53 -30.88 24.80
N SER A 509 32.76 -31.45 23.86
CA SER A 509 32.39 -32.87 23.64
C SER A 509 32.16 -33.82 24.83
N ALA A 510 31.25 -34.80 24.85
CA ALA A 510 30.38 -35.48 23.88
C ALA A 510 29.35 -36.28 24.71
N ALA A 511 28.08 -36.31 24.30
CA ALA A 511 27.37 -37.44 23.68
C ALA A 511 26.99 -38.64 24.59
N SER A 512 25.68 -38.93 24.58
CA SER A 512 25.00 -40.24 24.60
C SER A 512 25.42 -41.28 25.65
N GLY A 513 24.54 -41.81 26.50
CA GLY A 513 23.16 -42.21 26.23
C GLY A 513 23.06 -43.73 26.31
N ALA A 514 22.32 -44.24 27.29
CA ALA A 514 21.67 -45.56 27.37
C ALA A 514 21.24 -45.74 28.84
N SER A 515 19.93 -45.70 29.13
CA SER A 515 19.10 -46.90 29.34
C SER A 515 19.52 -47.67 30.60
N SER A 516 18.67 -48.11 31.52
CA SER A 516 17.22 -48.20 31.59
C SER A 516 16.89 -48.94 32.91
N TRP A 517 15.60 -49.03 33.22
CA TRP A 517 14.95 -49.90 34.22
C TRP A 517 14.77 -49.39 35.65
N GLN A 518 13.46 -49.20 35.90
CA GLN A 518 12.74 -49.00 37.13
C GLN A 518 12.88 -50.21 38.08
N SER A 519 12.55 -49.94 39.35
CA SER A 519 12.05 -50.81 40.44
C SER A 519 12.91 -50.55 41.68
N ALA A 520 12.42 -50.24 42.88
CA ALA A 520 11.08 -50.17 43.43
C ALA A 520 11.16 -49.38 44.76
N LYS A 521 10.00 -48.89 45.21
CA LYS A 521 9.47 -48.88 46.60
C LYS A 521 10.53 -49.08 47.72
N LEU A 522 10.59 -48.27 48.78
CA LEU A 522 9.54 -48.11 49.78
C LEU A 522 9.99 -47.03 50.79
N ALA A 523 9.02 -46.31 51.34
CA ALA A 523 9.15 -45.36 52.44
C ALA A 523 9.71 -45.97 53.72
N VAL A 524 10.44 -45.17 54.53
CA VAL A 524 10.29 -45.10 56.00
C VAL A 524 10.73 -43.71 56.49
N MET A 525 9.84 -43.07 57.26
CA MET A 525 10.03 -41.87 58.08
C MET A 525 11.04 -42.10 59.21
N MET A 526 11.85 -41.08 59.57
CA MET A 526 12.06 -40.56 60.93
C MET A 526 12.61 -39.12 60.77
N LEU A 527 11.98 -38.04 61.27
CA LEU A 527 11.94 -37.56 62.67
C LEU A 527 13.36 -37.50 63.26
N PHE A 528 13.93 -36.41 63.76
CA PHE A 528 13.42 -35.17 64.33
C PHE A 528 14.55 -34.12 64.34
N ALA A 529 14.14 -32.84 64.30
CA ALA A 529 14.69 -31.66 64.97
C ALA A 529 16.19 -31.55 65.33
N GLY A 530 16.74 -30.38 65.01
CA GLY A 530 17.03 -29.44 66.11
C GLY A 530 18.44 -28.88 66.18
N LEU A 531 18.56 -27.62 65.75
CA LEU A 531 19.34 -26.54 66.34
C LEU A 531 20.89 -26.59 66.36
N ALA A 532 21.44 -25.64 65.61
CA ALA A 532 22.33 -24.57 66.06
C ALA A 532 23.64 -24.92 66.78
N ALA A 533 24.77 -24.53 66.17
CA ALA A 533 25.61 -23.42 66.64
C ALA A 533 26.85 -23.19 65.76
N SER A 534 27.04 -21.91 65.40
CA SER A 534 28.30 -21.14 65.32
C SER A 534 29.55 -21.67 64.59
N ALA A 535 29.89 -20.94 63.52
CA ALA A 535 31.15 -20.25 63.25
C ALA A 535 32.49 -20.92 63.62
N VAL A 536 33.28 -21.26 62.59
CA VAL A 536 34.55 -20.60 62.21
C VAL A 536 34.66 -20.61 60.69
#